data_AF-A0A5J4LJS8-F1
#
_entry.id   AF-A0A5J4LJS8-F1
#
_cell.length_a   1.000
_cell.length_b   1.000
_cell.length_c   1.000
_cell.angle_alpha   90.00
_cell.angle_beta   90.00
_cell.angle_gamma   90.00
#
_symmetry.space_group_name_H-M   'P 1'
#
loop_
_entity.id
_entity.type
_entity.pdbx_description
1 polymer ?
#
loop_
_entity_poly.entity_id
_entity_poly.type
_entity_poly.pdbx_seq_one_letter_code
_entity_poly.pdbx_strand_id
1 'polypeptide(L)'
;MDASDVDPADGLQAVVAAIDELLRDLDLGRDVIDLDHLSHRTGLTVPRVQALLDHTGEDSGSVQDSFQERLVFLRETRRKPDGKMYTLDEIGAGAGISHGQVGYLLNGKRKSPGLDVTRKLEKFFEVEPGFFTATERQALYRALQSTHEQLTHLALLRGKGINRLAMRSGTCGDSRIDRELRDALSEALSRPEGEDPEVRELTDRMRSLPSRSRRRVFPLIQGLLGLARPETEDRPAPGWRGD
;
A
#
# COMPACT_ATOMS: atom_id res chain seq x y z
N MET A 1 9.92 13.93 29.57
CA MET A 1 8.84 13.06 29.08
C MET A 1 9.28 12.61 27.71
N ASP A 2 9.96 11.47 27.64
CA ASP A 2 10.44 10.87 26.40
C ASP A 2 9.27 10.23 25.65
N ALA A 3 9.13 10.60 24.38
CA ALA A 3 8.06 10.16 23.49
C ALA A 3 8.40 8.84 22.77
N SER A 4 9.02 7.88 23.46
CA SER A 4 9.49 6.65 22.85
C SER A 4 9.48 5.47 23.82
N ASP A 5 8.30 5.13 24.34
CA ASP A 5 8.00 3.76 24.77
C ASP A 5 6.48 3.55 24.84
N VAL A 6 5.79 3.80 23.71
CA VAL A 6 4.46 3.22 23.54
C VAL A 6 4.73 1.77 23.16
N ASP A 7 4.35 0.82 24.03
CA ASP A 7 4.42 -0.59 23.68
C ASP A 7 3.68 -0.77 22.35
N PRO A 8 4.31 -1.28 21.29
CA PRO A 8 3.64 -1.51 20.02
C PRO A 8 2.39 -2.41 20.15
N ALA A 9 2.22 -3.14 21.26
CA ALA A 9 0.99 -3.84 21.62
C ALA A 9 -0.18 -2.90 22.02
N ASP A 10 0.11 -1.75 22.64
CA ASP A 10 -0.87 -0.68 22.97
C ASP A 10 -1.25 0.13 21.72
N GLY A 11 -0.35 0.22 20.74
CA GLY A 11 -0.59 0.88 19.46
C GLY A 11 -1.63 0.20 18.56
N LEU A 12 -1.90 -1.09 18.75
CA LEU A 12 -2.86 -1.84 17.91
C LEU A 12 -4.26 -1.23 17.96
N GLN A 13 -4.75 -0.89 19.16
CA GLN A 13 -6.10 -0.37 19.32
C GLN A 13 -6.24 1.03 18.70
N ALA A 14 -5.23 1.87 18.86
CA ALA A 14 -5.21 3.19 18.24
C ALA A 14 -5.27 3.10 16.71
N VAL A 15 -4.54 2.16 16.11
CA VAL A 15 -4.55 1.95 14.64
C VAL A 15 -5.88 1.41 14.16
N VAL A 16 -6.48 0.44 14.87
CA VAL A 16 -7.80 -0.09 14.52
C VAL A 16 -8.84 1.04 14.56
N ALA A 17 -8.83 1.85 15.62
CA ALA A 17 -9.75 2.99 15.74
C ALA A 17 -9.56 4.02 14.61
N ALA A 18 -8.31 4.33 14.23
CA ALA A 18 -8.00 5.23 13.13
C ALA A 18 -8.45 4.67 11.76
N ILE A 19 -8.27 3.37 11.54
CA ILE A 19 -8.78 2.69 10.35
C ILE A 19 -10.31 2.77 10.30
N ASP A 20 -11.00 2.46 11.41
CA ASP A 20 -12.46 2.50 11.46
C ASP A 20 -13.01 3.94 11.23
N GLU A 21 -12.27 4.97 11.64
CA GLU A 21 -12.58 6.37 11.33
C GLU A 21 -12.40 6.68 9.84
N LEU A 22 -11.27 6.31 9.24
CA LEU A 22 -11.04 6.47 7.80
C LEU A 22 -12.08 5.72 6.95
N LEU A 23 -12.47 4.52 7.36
CA LEU A 23 -13.51 3.75 6.68
C LEU A 23 -14.87 4.46 6.73
N ARG A 24 -15.24 5.02 7.89
CA ARG A 24 -16.45 5.84 8.04
C ARG A 24 -16.41 7.08 7.16
N ASP A 25 -15.29 7.80 7.12
CA ASP A 25 -15.12 8.99 6.28
C ASP A 25 -15.18 8.67 4.78
N LEU A 26 -14.77 7.46 4.41
CA LEU A 26 -14.80 6.97 3.05
C LEU A 26 -16.11 6.25 2.68
N ASP A 27 -17.07 6.13 3.60
CA ASP A 27 -18.30 5.34 3.40
C ASP A 27 -18.00 3.88 2.95
N LEU A 28 -16.94 3.30 3.51
CA LEU A 28 -16.51 1.93 3.27
C LEU A 28 -16.82 1.04 4.47
N GLY A 29 -17.18 -0.21 4.19
CA GLY A 29 -17.35 -1.24 5.22
C GLY A 29 -16.02 -1.87 5.66
N ARG A 30 -16.03 -2.57 6.79
CA ARG A 30 -14.85 -3.31 7.29
C ARG A 30 -14.47 -4.51 6.42
N ASP A 31 -15.33 -4.90 5.48
CA ASP A 31 -15.11 -5.96 4.50
C ASP A 31 -14.01 -5.64 3.49
N VAL A 32 -13.59 -4.37 3.39
CA VAL A 32 -12.40 -4.00 2.61
C VAL A 32 -11.09 -4.45 3.27
N ILE A 33 -11.12 -4.77 4.57
CA ILE A 33 -9.97 -5.34 5.27
C ILE A 33 -9.89 -6.82 4.92
N ASP A 34 -8.95 -7.16 4.04
CA ASP A 34 -8.70 -8.53 3.61
C ASP A 34 -8.08 -9.36 4.76
N LEU A 35 -8.94 -10.12 5.45
CA LEU A 35 -8.54 -10.96 6.59
C LEU A 35 -7.63 -12.11 6.17
N ASP A 36 -7.80 -12.67 4.97
CA ASP A 36 -6.94 -13.72 4.43
C ASP A 36 -5.53 -13.18 4.17
N HIS A 37 -5.43 -11.96 3.64
CA HIS A 37 -4.16 -11.28 3.47
C HIS A 37 -3.47 -10.97 4.81
N LEU A 38 -4.23 -10.49 5.81
CA LEU A 38 -3.69 -10.27 7.16
C LEU A 38 -3.23 -11.58 7.80
N SER A 39 -4.00 -12.66 7.67
CA SER A 39 -3.63 -14.00 8.12
C SER A 39 -2.31 -14.44 7.46
N HIS A 40 -2.22 -14.31 6.14
CA HIS A 40 -1.03 -14.69 5.37
C HIS A 40 0.23 -13.90 5.75
N ARG A 41 0.09 -12.61 6.08
CA ARG A 41 1.20 -11.74 6.50
C ARG A 41 1.64 -11.97 7.94
N THR A 42 0.72 -12.30 8.83
CA THR A 42 0.99 -12.38 10.28
C THR A 42 1.24 -13.80 10.79
N GLY A 43 0.82 -14.82 10.04
CA GLY A 43 0.85 -16.21 10.49
C GLY A 43 -0.23 -16.58 11.48
N LEU A 44 -1.22 -15.70 11.70
CA LEU A 44 -2.37 -15.93 12.57
C LEU A 44 -3.53 -16.50 11.76
N THR A 45 -4.37 -17.32 12.37
CA THR A 45 -5.60 -17.80 11.70
C THR A 45 -6.59 -16.65 11.53
N VAL A 46 -7.44 -16.70 10.49
CA VAL A 46 -8.47 -15.67 10.26
C VAL A 46 -9.36 -15.43 11.49
N PRO A 47 -9.87 -16.46 12.20
CA PRO A 47 -10.63 -16.25 13.43
C PRO A 47 -9.84 -15.53 14.53
N ARG A 48 -8.52 -15.77 14.59
CA ARG A 48 -7.65 -15.13 15.58
C ARG A 48 -7.39 -13.66 15.24
N VAL A 49 -7.15 -13.35 13.96
CA VAL A 49 -7.07 -11.96 13.48
C VAL A 49 -8.36 -11.21 13.82
N GLN A 50 -9.51 -11.83 13.53
CA GLN A 50 -10.81 -11.23 13.83
C GLN A 50 -11.01 -10.99 15.34
N ALA A 51 -10.68 -11.96 16.20
CA ALA A 51 -10.78 -11.78 17.65
C ALA A 51 -9.91 -10.64 18.19
N LEU A 52 -8.71 -10.45 17.63
CA LEU A 52 -7.82 -9.34 18.00
C LEU A 52 -8.36 -7.98 17.49
N LEU A 53 -8.92 -7.95 16.28
CA LEU A 53 -9.57 -6.77 15.69
C LEU A 53 -10.84 -6.36 16.44
N ASP A 54 -11.56 -7.32 17.01
CA ASP A 54 -12.81 -7.10 17.78
C ASP A 54 -12.55 -6.87 19.27
N HIS A 55 -11.29 -6.88 19.71
CA HIS A 55 -10.88 -6.79 21.11
C HIS A 55 -11.47 -7.89 22.02
N THR A 56 -11.84 -9.02 21.45
CA THR A 56 -12.43 -10.16 22.18
C THR A 56 -11.39 -11.24 22.50
N GLY A 57 -10.22 -11.20 21.85
CA GLY A 57 -9.12 -12.15 22.09
C GLY A 57 -8.08 -11.63 23.09
N GLU A 58 -7.83 -12.37 24.16
CA GLU A 58 -6.61 -12.23 24.97
C GLU A 58 -5.39 -12.73 24.19
N ASP A 59 -4.19 -12.14 24.38
CA ASP A 59 -2.95 -12.59 23.74
C ASP A 59 -2.69 -14.07 24.10
N SER A 60 -2.66 -14.97 23.11
CA SER A 60 -2.74 -16.43 23.31
C SER A 60 -1.49 -17.10 23.90
N GLY A 61 -0.52 -16.33 24.38
CA GLY A 61 0.65 -16.87 25.08
C GLY A 61 1.97 -16.25 24.63
N SER A 62 3.06 -16.85 25.10
CA SER A 62 4.40 -16.33 24.85
C SER A 62 4.79 -16.49 23.38
N VAL A 63 5.59 -15.55 22.86
CA VAL A 63 6.18 -15.63 21.49
C VAL A 63 6.87 -16.97 21.22
N GLN A 64 7.40 -17.62 22.26
CA GLN A 64 8.06 -18.91 22.11
C GLN A 64 7.07 -20.06 21.87
N ASP A 65 5.85 -19.96 22.36
CA ASP A 65 4.83 -20.99 22.15
C ASP A 65 4.20 -20.86 20.75
N SER A 66 4.16 -19.66 20.17
CA SER A 66 3.62 -19.42 18.81
C SER A 66 4.61 -19.72 17.66
N PHE A 67 5.90 -19.93 17.95
CA PHE A 67 6.91 -20.21 16.93
C PHE A 67 6.55 -21.43 16.07
N GLN A 68 6.20 -22.54 16.73
CA GLN A 68 5.87 -23.79 16.04
C GLN A 68 4.63 -23.60 15.15
N GLU A 69 3.58 -23.00 15.69
CA GLU A 69 2.33 -22.75 14.99
C GLU A 69 2.55 -21.91 13.73
N ARG A 70 3.33 -20.82 13.87
CA ARG A 70 3.72 -19.97 12.74
C ARG A 70 4.58 -20.71 11.71
N LEU A 71 5.47 -21.60 12.14
CA LEU A 71 6.30 -22.39 11.22
C LEU A 71 5.46 -23.42 10.44
N VAL A 72 4.50 -24.07 11.10
CA VAL A 72 3.53 -24.96 10.46
C VAL A 72 2.69 -24.16 9.46
N PHE A 73 2.18 -23.00 9.86
CA PHE A 73 1.42 -22.11 9.00
C PHE A 73 2.18 -21.71 7.74
N LEU A 74 3.47 -21.34 7.85
CA LEU A 74 4.28 -21.01 6.68
C LEU A 74 4.46 -22.20 5.74
N ARG A 75 4.71 -23.39 6.27
CA ARG A 75 4.84 -24.59 5.44
C ARG A 75 3.54 -24.92 4.69
N GLU A 76 2.39 -24.61 5.28
CA GLU A 76 1.08 -24.85 4.69
C GLU A 76 0.63 -23.76 3.71
N THR A 77 1.10 -22.52 3.87
CA THR A 77 0.65 -21.39 3.04
C THR A 77 1.67 -20.98 1.99
N ARG A 78 2.98 -21.08 2.27
CA ARG A 78 4.07 -20.78 1.34
C ARG A 78 4.41 -22.04 0.56
N ARG A 79 3.72 -22.21 -0.57
CA ARG A 79 3.93 -23.34 -1.49
C ARG A 79 5.10 -23.06 -2.43
N LYS A 80 5.68 -24.14 -2.95
CA LYS A 80 6.62 -24.09 -4.06
C LYS A 80 5.93 -23.55 -5.32
N PRO A 81 6.69 -23.13 -6.35
CA PRO A 81 6.13 -22.75 -7.65
C PRO A 81 5.29 -23.86 -8.31
N ASP A 82 5.55 -25.13 -7.97
CA ASP A 82 4.78 -26.29 -8.43
C ASP A 82 3.52 -26.56 -7.58
N GLY A 83 3.22 -25.71 -6.59
CA GLY A 83 2.08 -25.82 -5.68
C GLY A 83 2.27 -26.82 -4.52
N LYS A 84 3.39 -27.57 -4.48
CA LYS A 84 3.63 -28.56 -3.42
C LYS A 84 4.16 -27.90 -2.15
N MET A 85 4.00 -28.59 -1.02
CA MET A 85 4.65 -28.19 0.24
C MET A 85 6.16 -28.37 0.15
N TYR A 86 6.90 -27.49 0.81
CA TYR A 86 8.31 -27.71 1.08
C TYR A 86 8.50 -28.94 1.98
N THR A 87 9.45 -29.78 1.59
CA THR A 87 9.95 -30.91 2.37
C THR A 87 10.92 -30.42 3.45
N LEU A 88 11.17 -31.26 4.45
CA LEU A 88 12.10 -30.92 5.53
C LEU A 88 13.54 -30.72 5.02
N ASP A 89 13.94 -31.52 4.02
CA ASP A 89 15.25 -31.39 3.39
C ASP A 89 15.39 -30.08 2.62
N GLU A 90 14.36 -29.67 1.88
CA GLU A 90 14.35 -28.39 1.16
C GLU A 90 14.42 -27.20 2.12
N ILE A 91 13.64 -27.23 3.22
CA ILE A 91 13.70 -26.18 4.25
C ILE A 91 15.08 -26.16 4.89
N GLY A 92 15.64 -27.33 5.21
CA GLY A 92 16.97 -27.44 5.82
C GLY A 92 18.06 -26.89 4.91
N ALA A 93 18.08 -27.33 3.65
CA ALA A 93 19.04 -26.87 2.65
C ALA A 93 18.92 -25.37 2.40
N GLY A 94 17.70 -24.85 2.23
CA GLY A 94 17.46 -23.44 1.94
C GLY A 94 17.74 -22.50 3.11
N ALA A 95 17.46 -22.93 4.35
CA ALA A 95 17.74 -22.16 5.55
C ALA A 95 19.15 -22.44 6.13
N GLY A 96 19.92 -23.38 5.56
CA GLY A 96 21.24 -23.74 6.07
C GLY A 96 21.22 -24.39 7.46
N ILE A 97 20.22 -25.25 7.73
CA ILE A 97 20.07 -26.04 8.96
C ILE A 97 19.83 -27.52 8.63
N SER A 98 20.06 -28.42 9.60
CA SER A 98 19.90 -29.85 9.33
C SER A 98 18.43 -30.28 9.22
N HIS A 99 18.13 -31.29 8.40
CA HIS A 99 16.80 -31.92 8.30
C HIS A 99 16.22 -32.26 9.69
N GLY A 100 17.04 -32.88 10.55
CA GLY A 100 16.63 -33.25 11.91
C GLY A 100 16.24 -32.02 12.75
N GLN A 101 16.97 -30.90 12.60
CA GLN A 101 16.65 -29.65 13.28
C GLN A 101 15.32 -29.07 12.81
N VAL A 102 15.02 -29.10 11.50
CA VAL A 102 13.71 -28.68 10.98
C VAL A 102 12.59 -29.55 11.58
N GLY A 103 12.80 -30.87 11.62
CA GLY A 103 11.85 -31.80 12.23
C GLY A 103 11.62 -31.55 13.72
N TYR A 104 12.66 -31.21 14.50
CA TYR A 104 12.50 -30.87 15.91
C TYR A 104 11.69 -29.59 16.15
N LEU A 105 11.85 -28.60 15.27
CA LEU A 105 11.13 -27.34 15.34
C LEU A 105 9.64 -27.51 14.98
N LEU A 106 9.33 -28.23 13.90
CA LEU A 106 7.95 -28.47 13.49
C LEU A 106 7.15 -29.34 14.47
N ASN A 107 7.82 -30.25 15.18
CA ASN A 107 7.17 -31.12 16.17
C ASN A 107 7.08 -30.48 17.57
N GLY A 108 7.54 -29.24 17.76
CA GLY A 108 7.49 -28.56 19.05
C GLY A 108 8.42 -29.13 20.13
N LYS A 109 9.28 -30.10 19.76
CA LYS A 109 10.28 -30.68 20.68
C LYS A 109 11.32 -29.64 21.12
N ARG A 110 11.49 -28.58 20.34
CA ARG A 110 12.22 -27.37 20.69
C ARG A 110 11.29 -26.18 20.51
N LYS A 111 10.96 -25.48 21.60
CA LYS A 111 10.03 -24.34 21.60
C LYS A 111 10.47 -23.21 20.66
N SER A 112 11.76 -22.84 20.68
CA SER A 112 12.27 -21.80 19.79
C SER A 112 13.76 -22.03 19.45
N PRO A 113 14.17 -21.82 18.19
CA PRO A 113 15.58 -21.83 17.82
C PRO A 113 16.27 -20.52 18.21
N GLY A 114 17.60 -20.48 18.10
CA GLY A 114 18.34 -19.22 18.30
C GLY A 114 18.03 -18.20 17.19
N LEU A 115 18.23 -16.91 17.47
CA LEU A 115 17.89 -15.80 16.56
C LEU A 115 18.50 -15.95 15.14
N ASP A 116 19.69 -16.52 15.02
CA ASP A 116 20.32 -16.78 13.71
C ASP A 116 19.48 -17.73 12.85
N VAL A 117 19.04 -18.84 13.43
CA VAL A 117 18.21 -19.85 12.75
C VAL A 117 16.83 -19.26 12.44
N THR A 118 16.26 -18.48 13.36
CA THR A 118 15.00 -17.76 13.12
C THR A 118 15.10 -16.87 11.89
N ARG A 119 16.13 -16.02 11.80
CA ARG A 119 16.33 -15.13 10.65
C ARG A 119 16.58 -15.89 9.35
N LYS A 120 17.28 -17.03 9.40
CA LYS A 120 17.48 -17.89 8.22
C LYS A 120 16.17 -18.46 7.71
N LEU A 121 15.29 -18.91 8.61
CA LEU A 121 13.95 -19.38 8.26
C LEU A 121 13.08 -18.24 7.70
N GLU A 122 13.12 -17.04 8.29
CA GLU A 122 12.39 -15.87 7.77
C GLU A 122 12.81 -15.53 6.34
N LYS A 123 14.12 -15.55 6.07
CA LYS A 123 14.66 -15.34 4.72
C LYS A 123 14.25 -16.44 3.75
N PHE A 124 14.29 -17.71 4.17
CA PHE A 124 13.90 -18.83 3.32
C PHE A 124 12.43 -18.75 2.87
N PHE A 125 11.52 -18.39 3.77
CA PHE A 125 10.10 -18.24 3.46
C PHE A 125 9.72 -16.85 2.90
N GLU A 126 10.70 -15.96 2.71
CA GLU A 126 10.52 -14.58 2.23
C GLU A 126 9.47 -13.81 3.05
N VAL A 127 9.52 -13.95 4.37
CA VAL A 127 8.62 -13.23 5.30
C VAL A 127 9.32 -12.05 5.95
N GLU A 128 8.52 -11.14 6.52
CA GLU A 128 9.04 -9.95 7.18
C GLU A 128 9.94 -10.29 8.39
N PRO A 129 11.01 -9.51 8.63
CA PRO A 129 11.85 -9.70 9.81
C PRO A 129 11.06 -9.62 11.12
N GLY A 130 11.26 -10.62 11.97
CA GLY A 130 10.56 -10.75 13.23
C GLY A 130 9.19 -11.41 13.12
N PHE A 131 8.86 -12.01 11.99
CA PHE A 131 7.67 -12.86 11.83
C PHE A 131 7.56 -13.92 12.93
N PHE A 132 8.68 -14.47 13.40
CA PHE A 132 8.67 -15.46 14.49
C PHE A 132 8.85 -14.87 15.89
N THR A 133 9.26 -13.61 16.01
CA THR A 133 9.62 -13.00 17.30
C THR A 133 8.62 -11.93 17.76
N ALA A 134 7.78 -11.43 16.86
CA ALA A 134 6.74 -10.46 17.21
C ALA A 134 5.61 -11.15 17.98
N THR A 135 5.04 -10.47 18.98
CA THR A 135 3.76 -10.89 19.56
C THR A 135 2.66 -10.85 18.50
N GLU A 136 1.52 -11.48 18.76
CA GLU A 136 0.39 -11.46 17.81
C GLU A 136 -0.09 -10.02 17.58
N ARG A 137 -0.21 -9.24 18.65
CA ARG A 137 -0.54 -7.82 18.59
C ARG A 137 0.47 -7.01 17.78
N GLN A 138 1.76 -7.23 17.98
CA GLN A 138 2.81 -6.54 17.22
C GLN A 138 2.78 -6.90 15.74
N ALA A 139 2.60 -8.19 15.41
CA ALA A 139 2.51 -8.65 14.03
C ALA A 139 1.30 -8.02 13.33
N LEU A 140 0.14 -8.03 13.99
CA LEU A 140 -1.08 -7.44 13.44
C LEU A 140 -0.99 -5.92 13.31
N TYR A 141 -0.43 -5.23 14.32
CA TYR A 141 -0.17 -3.78 14.26
C TYR A 141 0.65 -3.40 13.03
N ARG A 142 1.77 -4.10 12.79
CA ARG A 142 2.62 -3.87 11.60
C ARG A 142 1.89 -4.12 10.29
N ALA A 143 1.10 -5.19 10.22
CA ALA A 143 0.32 -5.49 9.02
C ALA A 143 -0.75 -4.41 8.74
N LEU A 144 -1.41 -3.91 9.79
CA LEU A 144 -2.44 -2.87 9.69
C LEU A 144 -1.88 -1.48 9.37
N GLN A 145 -0.64 -1.16 9.73
CA GLN A 145 -0.01 0.11 9.34
C GLN A 145 -0.04 0.32 7.82
N SER A 146 0.26 -0.73 7.06
CA SER A 146 0.18 -0.70 5.60
C SER A 146 -1.24 -0.41 5.10
N THR A 147 -2.27 -0.98 5.75
CA THR A 147 -3.67 -0.73 5.40
C THR A 147 -4.08 0.70 5.76
N HIS A 148 -3.66 1.18 6.94
CA HIS A 148 -3.91 2.53 7.42
C HIS A 148 -3.29 3.59 6.48
N GLU A 149 -2.05 3.38 6.02
CA GLU A 149 -1.38 4.26 5.05
C GLU A 149 -2.13 4.30 3.71
N GLN A 150 -2.58 3.16 3.20
CA GLN A 150 -3.36 3.09 1.96
C GLN A 150 -4.70 3.83 2.06
N LEU A 151 -5.44 3.62 3.16
CA LEU A 151 -6.70 4.33 3.43
C LEU A 151 -6.47 5.83 3.61
N THR A 152 -5.39 6.22 4.28
CA THR A 152 -5.00 7.64 4.43
C THR A 152 -4.73 8.27 3.08
N HIS A 153 -3.99 7.60 2.19
CA HIS A 153 -3.76 8.08 0.83
C HIS A 153 -5.07 8.21 0.04
N LEU A 154 -5.98 7.24 0.16
CA LEU A 154 -7.29 7.28 -0.47
C LEU A 154 -8.11 8.47 0.04
N ALA A 155 -8.17 8.67 1.36
CA ALA A 155 -8.83 9.80 1.99
C ALA A 155 -8.23 11.15 1.54
N LEU A 156 -6.90 11.25 1.44
CA LEU A 156 -6.23 12.44 0.93
C LEU A 156 -6.56 12.70 -0.55
N LEU A 157 -6.64 11.66 -1.38
CA LEU A 157 -7.01 11.78 -2.80
C LEU A 157 -8.46 12.25 -2.95
N ARG A 158 -9.37 11.70 -2.14
CA ARG A 158 -10.80 12.07 -2.14
C ARG A 158 -11.04 13.48 -1.56
N GLY A 159 -10.39 13.81 -0.45
CA GLY A 159 -10.56 15.09 0.27
C GLY A 159 -9.90 16.29 -0.40
N LYS A 160 -8.86 16.09 -1.22
CA LYS A 160 -8.20 17.18 -1.96
C LYS A 160 -8.81 17.46 -3.34
N GLY A 161 -9.85 16.72 -3.76
CA GLY A 161 -10.45 16.91 -5.09
C GLY A 161 -9.43 16.91 -6.24
N ILE A 162 -8.36 16.10 -6.13
CA ILE A 162 -7.25 16.14 -7.10
C ILE A 162 -7.71 15.48 -8.40
N ASN A 163 -8.30 16.31 -9.25
CA ASN A 163 -8.35 16.09 -10.68
C ASN A 163 -6.92 16.00 -11.26
N ARG A 164 -6.67 14.89 -11.96
CA ARG A 164 -5.78 14.72 -13.12
C ARG A 164 -4.25 14.78 -13.03
N LEU A 165 -3.58 15.27 -11.97
CA LEU A 165 -2.09 15.34 -12.03
C LEU A 165 -1.30 14.28 -11.26
N ALA A 166 -1.91 13.53 -10.33
CA ALA A 166 -1.17 12.54 -9.52
C ALA A 166 -1.05 11.14 -10.16
N MET A 167 -1.78 10.85 -11.24
CA MET A 167 -1.90 9.51 -11.84
C MET A 167 -0.80 9.17 -12.88
N ARG A 168 0.45 9.59 -12.65
CA ARG A 168 1.60 9.16 -13.49
C ARG A 168 2.60 8.27 -12.76
N SER A 169 2.39 7.97 -11.48
CA SER A 169 3.21 6.98 -10.76
C SER A 169 2.40 5.70 -10.57
N GLY A 170 2.72 4.69 -11.38
CA GLY A 170 1.94 3.46 -11.51
C GLY A 170 1.81 2.66 -10.22
N THR A 171 0.57 2.34 -9.86
CA THR A 171 0.25 1.25 -8.93
C THR A 171 -0.15 0.02 -9.74
N CYS A 172 0.81 -0.90 -9.93
CA CYS A 172 0.55 -2.22 -10.50
C CYS A 172 0.37 -3.21 -9.34
N GLY A 173 -0.88 -3.42 -8.94
CA GLY A 173 -1.27 -4.47 -8.01
C GLY A 173 -2.58 -5.14 -8.47
N ASP A 174 -2.76 -6.40 -8.10
CA ASP A 174 -3.92 -7.24 -8.46
C ASP A 174 -4.87 -7.48 -7.29
N SER A 175 -4.77 -6.68 -6.22
CA SER A 175 -5.66 -6.80 -5.06
C SER A 175 -7.05 -6.26 -5.38
N ARG A 176 -8.05 -6.66 -4.57
CA ARG A 176 -9.42 -6.12 -4.67
C ARG A 176 -9.43 -4.61 -4.47
N ILE A 177 -8.57 -4.10 -3.58
CA ILE A 177 -8.36 -2.66 -3.35
C ILE A 177 -7.81 -1.99 -4.60
N ASP A 178 -6.88 -2.62 -5.32
CA ASP A 178 -6.38 -2.10 -6.59
C ASP A 178 -7.47 -2.04 -7.66
N ARG A 179 -8.40 -3.00 -7.65
CA ARG A 179 -9.53 -3.06 -8.58
C ARG A 179 -10.55 -1.96 -8.27
N GLU A 180 -10.94 -1.82 -7.00
CA GLU A 180 -11.82 -0.74 -6.52
C GLU A 180 -11.20 0.64 -6.79
N LEU A 181 -9.89 0.80 -6.58
CA LEU A 181 -9.16 2.03 -6.90
C LEU A 181 -9.18 2.32 -8.41
N ARG A 182 -9.04 1.28 -9.24
CA ARG A 182 -9.05 1.39 -10.71
C ARG A 182 -10.45 1.71 -11.24
N ASP A 183 -11.48 1.13 -10.63
CA ASP A 183 -12.89 1.38 -10.97
C ASP A 183 -13.31 2.79 -10.54
N ALA A 184 -12.96 3.22 -9.33
CA ALA A 184 -13.17 4.59 -8.87
C ALA A 184 -12.42 5.63 -9.73
N LEU A 185 -11.20 5.30 -10.18
CA LEU A 185 -10.45 6.12 -11.12
C LEU A 185 -11.13 6.20 -12.49
N SER A 186 -11.62 5.08 -13.02
CA SER A 186 -12.34 5.02 -14.29
C SER A 186 -13.65 5.82 -14.24
N GLU A 187 -14.39 5.74 -13.13
CA GLU A 187 -15.61 6.50 -12.92
C GLU A 187 -15.34 8.01 -12.80
N ALA A 188 -14.27 8.41 -12.10
CA ALA A 188 -13.83 9.79 -12.04
C ALA A 188 -13.40 10.34 -13.40
N LEU A 189 -12.78 9.52 -14.25
CA LEU A 189 -12.38 9.89 -15.61
C LEU A 189 -13.56 9.91 -16.60
N SER A 190 -14.63 9.17 -16.32
CA SER A 190 -15.81 9.02 -17.20
C SER A 190 -16.91 10.05 -16.92
N ARG A 191 -16.82 10.81 -15.82
CA ARG A 191 -17.72 11.96 -15.61
C ARG A 191 -17.33 13.10 -16.57
N PRO A 192 -18.24 13.59 -17.42
CA PRO A 192 -18.02 14.86 -18.10
C PRO A 192 -17.94 15.95 -17.03
N GLU A 193 -16.78 16.58 -16.91
CA GLU A 193 -16.60 17.77 -16.07
C GLU A 193 -17.68 18.78 -16.45
N GLY A 194 -18.53 19.15 -15.48
CA GLY A 194 -19.32 20.36 -15.63
C GLY A 194 -18.32 21.51 -15.63
N GLU A 195 -18.08 22.09 -16.81
CA GLU A 195 -17.39 23.38 -16.93
C GLU A 195 -18.02 24.35 -15.93
N ASP A 196 -17.18 24.92 -15.06
CA ASP A 196 -17.59 25.99 -14.14
C ASP A 196 -18.37 27.06 -14.94
N PRO A 197 -19.58 27.44 -14.51
CA PRO A 197 -20.42 28.39 -15.24
C PRO A 197 -19.70 29.71 -15.55
N GLU A 198 -18.76 30.15 -14.70
CA GLU A 198 -17.95 31.33 -14.95
C GLU A 198 -16.92 31.10 -16.07
N VAL A 199 -16.31 29.90 -16.12
CA VAL A 199 -15.37 29.49 -17.17
C VAL A 199 -16.11 29.33 -18.51
N ARG A 200 -17.35 28.83 -18.49
CA ARG A 200 -18.20 28.71 -19.67
C ARG A 200 -18.63 30.08 -20.20
N GLU A 201 -19.07 30.99 -19.34
CA GLU A 201 -19.39 32.37 -19.72
C GLU A 201 -18.16 33.10 -20.29
N LEU A 202 -16.99 32.90 -19.69
CA LEU A 202 -15.72 33.45 -20.18
C LEU A 202 -15.34 32.86 -21.55
N THR A 203 -15.55 31.57 -21.76
CA THR A 203 -15.27 30.87 -23.02
C THR A 203 -16.22 31.32 -24.14
N ASP A 204 -17.50 31.51 -23.83
CA ASP A 204 -18.50 32.02 -24.77
C ASP A 204 -18.25 33.49 -25.11
N ARG A 205 -17.84 34.32 -24.13
CA ARG A 205 -17.37 35.69 -24.38
C ARG A 205 -16.11 35.72 -25.23
N MET A 206 -15.16 34.82 -25.01
CA MET A 206 -13.95 34.70 -25.84
C MET A 206 -14.29 34.26 -27.27
N ARG A 207 -15.28 33.38 -27.44
CA ARG A 207 -15.72 32.88 -28.75
C ARG A 207 -16.51 33.93 -29.55
N SER A 208 -17.26 34.81 -28.87
CA SER A 208 -18.00 35.90 -29.50
C SER A 208 -17.13 37.09 -29.94
N LEU A 209 -15.87 37.16 -29.51
CA LEU A 209 -14.93 38.20 -29.95
C LEU A 209 -14.47 38.00 -31.42
N PRO A 210 -14.29 39.10 -32.17
CA PRO A 210 -13.67 39.06 -33.49
C PRO A 210 -12.29 38.41 -33.46
N SER A 211 -11.93 37.69 -34.54
CA SER A 211 -10.67 36.94 -34.65
C SER A 211 -9.41 37.80 -34.43
N ARG A 212 -9.46 39.09 -34.80
CA ARG A 212 -8.37 40.06 -34.53
C ARG A 212 -8.20 40.37 -33.04
N SER A 213 -9.28 40.43 -32.28
CA SER A 213 -9.27 40.68 -30.83
C SER A 213 -8.80 39.45 -30.07
N ARG A 214 -9.24 38.25 -30.48
CA ARG A 214 -8.78 36.98 -29.92
C ARG A 214 -7.26 36.82 -30.00
N ARG A 215 -6.66 37.13 -31.15
CA ARG A 215 -5.20 37.04 -31.34
C ARG A 215 -4.39 38.00 -30.44
N ARG A 216 -4.97 39.10 -29.98
CA ARG A 216 -4.30 40.07 -29.10
C ARG A 216 -4.44 39.73 -27.61
N VAL A 217 -5.56 39.12 -27.22
CA VAL A 217 -5.87 38.80 -25.82
C VAL A 217 -5.27 37.47 -25.40
N PHE A 218 -5.17 36.51 -26.32
CA PHE A 218 -4.67 35.16 -26.04
C PHE A 218 -3.24 35.14 -25.42
N PRO A 219 -2.25 35.91 -25.92
CA PRO A 219 -0.91 35.94 -25.32
C PRO A 219 -0.89 36.55 -23.91
N LEU A 220 -1.77 37.51 -23.63
CA LEU A 220 -1.86 38.16 -22.31
C LEU A 220 -2.44 37.19 -21.27
N ILE A 221 -3.47 36.44 -21.65
CA ILE A 221 -4.06 35.39 -20.80
C ILE A 221 -3.06 34.25 -20.58
N GLN A 222 -2.32 33.83 -21.61
CA GLN A 222 -1.26 32.84 -21.48
C GLN A 222 -0.12 33.32 -20.59
N GLY A 223 0.26 34.60 -20.67
CA GLY A 223 1.24 35.20 -19.77
C GLY A 223 0.76 35.24 -18.32
N LEU A 224 -0.50 35.60 -18.09
CA LEU A 224 -1.13 35.65 -16.75
C LEU A 224 -1.23 34.26 -16.11
N LEU A 225 -1.53 33.23 -16.93
CA LEU A 225 -1.64 31.83 -16.50
C LEU A 225 -0.29 31.09 -16.46
N GLY A 226 0.82 31.76 -16.79
CA GLY A 226 2.15 31.14 -16.83
C GLY A 226 2.30 30.04 -17.90
N LEU A 227 1.43 30.02 -18.92
CA LEU A 227 1.41 29.03 -20.00
C LEU A 227 2.27 29.41 -21.21
N ALA A 228 3.01 30.53 -21.13
CA ALA A 228 3.89 30.96 -22.20
C ALA A 228 5.09 30.00 -22.34
N ARG A 229 5.22 29.32 -23.49
CA ARG A 229 6.47 28.67 -23.89
C ARG A 229 7.52 29.74 -24.22
N PRO A 230 8.80 29.56 -23.87
CA PRO A 230 9.86 30.42 -24.41
C PRO A 230 9.91 30.22 -25.92
N GLU A 231 9.77 31.31 -26.67
CA GLU A 231 9.94 31.29 -28.12
C GLU A 231 11.40 30.92 -28.42
N THR A 232 11.62 29.73 -28.98
CA THR A 232 12.88 29.36 -29.60
C THR A 232 13.12 30.30 -30.78
N GLU A 233 14.06 31.21 -30.58
CA GLU A 233 14.63 32.12 -31.57
C GLU A 233 15.39 31.30 -32.63
N ASP A 234 14.69 30.76 -33.63
CA ASP A 234 15.32 30.15 -34.79
C ASP A 234 15.55 31.24 -35.84
N ARG A 235 16.64 31.99 -35.65
CA ARG A 235 17.11 33.01 -36.57
C ARG A 235 18.12 32.37 -37.53
N PRO A 236 17.82 32.17 -38.82
CA PRO A 236 18.85 31.74 -39.76
C PRO A 236 19.86 32.87 -39.96
N ALA A 237 21.14 32.56 -39.79
CA ALA A 237 22.24 33.48 -40.04
C ALA A 237 22.32 33.84 -41.55
N PRO A 238 22.52 35.12 -41.92
CA PRO A 238 22.76 35.49 -43.31
C PRO A 238 24.22 35.22 -43.69
N GLY A 239 24.47 34.09 -44.34
CA GLY A 239 25.76 33.77 -44.97
C GLY A 239 25.85 34.30 -46.39
N TRP A 240 26.36 35.52 -46.53
CA TRP A 240 27.31 36.02 -47.55
C TRP A 240 27.24 35.50 -49.00
N ARG A 241 26.99 36.43 -49.95
CA ARG A 241 27.63 36.47 -51.27
C ARG A 241 27.94 37.92 -51.69
N GLY A 242 29.16 38.15 -52.17
CA GLY A 242 29.54 39.32 -52.98
C GLY A 242 31.00 39.74 -52.82
N ASP A 243 31.94 38.99 -53.40
CA ASP A 243 32.74 39.43 -54.57
C ASP A 243 33.25 38.18 -55.31
#